data_AF-A0A2W4J0X2-F1
#
_entry.id   AF-A0A2W4J0X2-F1
#
_cell.length_a   1.000
_cell.length_b   1.000
_cell.length_c   1.000
_cell.angle_alpha   90.00
_cell.angle_beta   90.00
_cell.angle_gamma   90.00
#
_symmetry.space_group_name_H-M   'P 1'
#
loop_
_entity.id
_entity.type
_entity.pdbx_description
1 polymer ?
#
loop_
_entity_poly.entity_id
_entity_poly.type
_entity_poly.pdbx_seq_one_letter_code
_entity_poly.pdbx_strand_id
1 'polypeptide(L)'
;MSAAIRDGMPRPMEEEIVAETARLAIRWWRKEDAEALFRIFGDPAVHRYSGAVPYANVDQARAWLEREVELAPARGFGLGTPG
;
A
#
# COMPACT_ATOMS: atom_id res chain seq x y z
N MET A 1 -20.18 -5.33 -16.54
CA MET A 1 -20.45 -4.78 -15.18
C MET A 1 -19.25 -3.89 -14.87
N SER A 2 -19.29 -2.58 -15.13
CA SER A 2 -19.97 -1.49 -14.37
C SER A 2 -19.67 -1.61 -12.87
N ALA A 3 -19.04 -0.66 -12.18
CA ALA A 3 -18.97 0.78 -12.40
C ALA A 3 -17.65 1.38 -11.85
N ALA A 4 -16.86 2.03 -12.72
CA ALA A 4 -15.97 3.09 -12.28
C ALA A 4 -16.79 4.39 -12.37
N ILE A 5 -16.75 5.21 -11.33
CA ILE A 5 -17.44 6.50 -11.16
C ILE A 5 -18.83 6.38 -10.50
N ARG A 6 -18.85 6.68 -9.20
CA ARG A 6 -19.99 7.31 -8.55
C ARG A 6 -19.52 8.69 -8.08
N ASP A 7 -20.08 9.73 -8.67
CA ASP A 7 -20.34 11.01 -8.00
C ASP A 7 -19.14 11.80 -7.43
N GLY A 8 -18.10 12.03 -8.24
CA GLY A 8 -17.13 13.12 -8.01
C GLY A 8 -16.29 13.08 -6.72
N MET A 9 -16.42 12.04 -5.90
CA MET A 9 -15.71 11.83 -4.65
C MET A 9 -14.92 10.52 -4.75
N PRO A 10 -13.65 10.46 -4.32
CA PRO A 10 -12.91 9.21 -4.31
C PRO A 10 -13.65 8.20 -3.44
N ARG A 11 -13.97 7.02 -4.00
CA ARG A 11 -14.45 5.88 -3.20
C ARG A 11 -13.44 5.62 -2.08
N PRO A 12 -13.87 5.21 -0.88
CA PRO A 12 -12.93 4.81 0.17
C PRO A 12 -12.05 3.69 -0.39
N MET A 13 -10.81 4.04 -0.71
CA MET A 13 -9.89 3.16 -1.46
C MET A 13 -9.55 1.90 -0.67
N GLU A 14 -9.70 1.96 0.65
CA GLU A 14 -9.38 0.92 1.61
C GLU A 14 -10.12 -0.40 1.34
N GLU A 15 -11.33 -0.40 0.78
CA GLU A 15 -12.15 -1.62 0.65
C GLU A 15 -12.07 -2.32 -0.73
N GLU A 16 -11.43 -1.70 -1.73
CA GLU A 16 -11.51 -2.17 -3.12
C GLU A 16 -10.33 -3.05 -3.54
N ILE A 17 -10.63 -4.22 -4.11
CA ILE A 17 -9.65 -5.01 -4.87
C ILE A 17 -9.47 -4.33 -6.24
N VAL A 18 -8.24 -3.97 -6.54
CA VAL A 18 -7.82 -3.26 -7.76
C VAL A 18 -7.52 -4.23 -8.89
N ALA A 19 -7.01 -5.42 -8.58
CA ALA A 19 -6.75 -6.46 -9.57
C ALA A 19 -6.79 -7.86 -8.96
N GLU A 20 -7.21 -8.85 -9.75
CA GLU A 20 -7.28 -10.24 -9.33
C GLU A 20 -6.62 -11.16 -10.35
N THR A 21 -6.07 -12.25 -9.84
CA THR A 21 -5.57 -13.40 -10.61
C THR A 21 -6.12 -14.67 -10.00
N ALA A 22 -5.82 -15.82 -10.61
CA ALA A 22 -6.24 -17.12 -10.07
C ALA A 22 -5.72 -17.41 -8.63
N ARG A 23 -4.69 -16.71 -8.14
CA ARG A 23 -4.07 -16.97 -6.83
C ARG A 23 -3.91 -15.76 -5.93
N LEU A 24 -4.10 -14.55 -6.45
CA LEU A 24 -3.80 -13.31 -5.73
C LEU A 24 -4.83 -12.23 -6.04
N ALA A 25 -5.15 -11.44 -5.01
CA ALA A 25 -5.89 -10.19 -5.13
C ALA A 25 -5.00 -9.04 -4.66
N ILE A 26 -4.93 -7.99 -5.46
CA ILE A 26 -4.22 -6.74 -5.17
C ILE A 26 -5.27 -5.72 -4.75
N ARG A 27 -5.09 -5.15 -3.57
CA ARG A 27 -5.93 -4.07 -3.03
C ARG A 27 -5.06 -2.92 -2.56
N TRP A 28 -5.68 -1.77 -2.33
CA TRP A 28 -5.00 -0.67 -1.66
C TRP A 28 -4.55 -1.05 -0.25
N TRP A 29 -3.47 -0.41 0.19
CA TRP A 29 -3.00 -0.49 1.57
C TRP A 29 -4.10 -0.04 2.53
N ARG A 30 -4.19 -0.72 3.67
CA ARG A 30 -5.03 -0.34 4.81
C ARG A 30 -4.17 -0.15 6.03
N LYS A 31 -4.62 0.63 7.01
CA LYS A 31 -3.86 0.89 8.24
C LYS A 31 -3.61 -0.39 9.05
N GLU A 32 -4.47 -1.39 8.93
CA GLU A 32 -4.35 -2.67 9.62
C GLU A 32 -3.23 -3.56 9.04
N ASP A 33 -2.67 -3.22 7.87
CA ASP A 33 -1.63 -4.02 7.22
C ASP A 33 -0.25 -3.90 7.87
N ALA A 34 -0.09 -3.06 8.90
CA ALA A 34 1.20 -2.73 9.50
C ALA A 34 2.01 -3.97 9.92
N GLU A 35 1.36 -4.99 10.49
CA GLU A 35 2.04 -6.23 10.89
C GLU A 35 2.51 -7.07 9.68
N ALA A 36 1.68 -7.15 8.63
CA ALA A 36 2.05 -7.85 7.41
C ALA A 36 3.18 -7.11 6.68
N LEU A 37 3.12 -5.77 6.65
CA LEU A 37 4.17 -4.91 6.11
C LEU A 37 5.48 -5.12 6.87
N PHE A 38 5.44 -5.10 8.22
CA PHE A 38 6.62 -5.33 9.06
C PHE A 38 7.25 -6.71 8.84
N ARG A 39 6.45 -7.77 8.68
CA ARG A 39 7.00 -9.12 8.39
C ARG A 39 7.85 -9.17 7.11
N ILE A 40 7.58 -8.28 6.15
CA ILE A 40 8.31 -8.20 4.89
C ILE A 40 9.46 -7.21 5.01
N PHE A 41 9.17 -5.96 5.39
CA PHE A 41 10.14 -4.87 5.42
C PHE A 41 11.01 -4.82 6.68
N GLY A 42 10.72 -5.66 7.67
CA GLY A 42 11.60 -5.91 8.81
C GLY A 42 12.66 -6.98 8.52
N ASP A 43 12.51 -7.76 7.44
CA ASP A 43 13.46 -8.82 7.09
C ASP A 43 14.69 -8.26 6.33
N PRO A 44 15.91 -8.34 6.90
CA PRO A 44 17.12 -7.90 6.21
C PRO A 44 17.34 -8.55 4.84
N ALA A 45 16.83 -9.76 4.62
CA ALA A 45 16.96 -10.45 3.33
C ALA A 45 16.21 -9.71 2.21
N VAL A 46 15.06 -9.11 2.51
CA VAL A 46 14.27 -8.29 1.56
C VAL A 46 15.05 -7.04 1.15
N HIS A 47 15.84 -6.49 2.08
CA HIS A 47 16.58 -5.25 1.90
C HIS A 47 17.95 -5.41 1.23
N ARG A 48 18.41 -6.66 1.03
CA ARG A 48 19.67 -6.98 0.35
C ARG A 48 19.83 -6.29 -1.01
N TYR A 49 18.73 -6.08 -1.73
CA TYR A 49 18.74 -5.51 -3.08
C TYR A 49 18.29 -4.05 -3.15
N SER A 50 17.65 -3.53 -2.10
CA SER A 50 17.16 -2.13 -2.08
C SER A 50 18.15 -1.17 -1.42
N GLY A 51 19.06 -1.67 -0.57
CA GLY A 51 19.96 -0.84 0.24
C GLY A 51 19.25 -0.04 1.33
N ALA A 52 17.92 -0.18 1.46
CA ALA A 52 17.16 0.46 2.53
C ALA A 52 17.39 -0.26 3.86
N VAL A 53 17.29 0.47 4.97
CA VAL A 53 17.38 -0.13 6.31
C VAL A 53 16.07 -0.86 6.63
N PRO A 54 16.11 -2.13 7.09
CA PRO A 54 14.91 -2.84 7.52
C PRO A 54 14.21 -2.11 8.67
N TYR A 55 12.88 -2.22 8.73
CA TYR A 55 12.12 -1.73 9.86
C TYR A 55 12.53 -2.46 11.14
N ALA A 56 12.74 -1.71 12.22
CA ALA A 56 13.18 -2.25 13.51
C ALA A 56 12.01 -2.76 14.36
N ASN A 57 10.80 -2.23 14.14
CA ASN A 57 9.58 -2.60 14.85
C ASN A 57 8.33 -2.30 13.99
N VAL A 58 7.18 -2.79 14.44
CA VAL A 58 5.90 -2.60 13.75
C VAL A 58 5.43 -1.14 13.73
N ASP A 59 5.86 -0.32 14.69
CA ASP A 59 5.46 1.10 14.77
C ASP A 59 6.02 1.90 13.59
N GLN A 60 7.24 1.57 13.11
CA GLN A 60 7.79 2.16 11.88
C GLN A 60 6.95 1.80 10.65
N ALA A 61 6.50 0.55 10.56
CA ALA A 61 5.63 0.10 9.47
C ALA A 61 4.28 0.83 9.52
N ARG A 62 3.69 0.98 10.71
CA ARG A 62 2.44 1.70 10.93
C ARG A 62 2.56 3.17 10.53
N ALA A 63 3.61 3.87 10.97
CA ALA A 63 3.83 5.28 10.65
C ALA A 63 3.99 5.51 9.13
N TRP A 64 4.70 4.62 8.43
CA TRP A 64 4.81 4.69 6.97
C TRP A 64 3.47 4.48 6.28
N LEU A 65 2.72 3.46 6.71
CA LEU A 65 1.44 3.07 6.14
C LEU A 65 0.36 4.15 6.35
N GLU A 66 0.29 4.75 7.53
CA GLU A 66 -0.60 5.89 7.82
C GLU A 66 -0.33 7.04 6.86
N ARG A 67 0.95 7.40 6.69
CA ARG A 67 1.37 8.42 5.72
C ARG A 67 0.97 8.05 4.29
N GLU A 68 1.20 6.82 3.86
CA GLU A 68 0.88 6.43 2.47
C GLU A 68 -0.63 6.36 2.20
N VAL A 69 -1.44 5.87 3.15
CA VAL A 69 -2.90 5.86 3.02
C VAL A 69 -3.45 7.28 2.91
N GLU A 70 -2.89 8.24 3.65
CA GLU A 70 -3.30 9.64 3.58
C GLU A 70 -2.87 10.33 2.28
N LEU A 71 -1.68 10.01 1.77
CA LEU A 71 -1.10 10.68 0.61
C LEU A 71 -1.47 10.04 -0.74
N ALA A 72 -1.82 8.75 -0.77
CA ALA A 72 -2.15 8.03 -2.00
C ALA A 72 -3.30 8.64 -2.82
N PRO A 73 -4.42 9.09 -2.22
CA PRO A 73 -5.51 9.74 -2.97
C PRO A 73 -5.06 11.04 -3.65
N ALA A 74 -4.15 11.80 -3.02
CA ALA A 74 -3.69 13.09 -3.51
C ALA A 74 -2.61 12.99 -4.59
N ARG A 75 -1.86 11.89 -4.60
CA ARG A 75 -0.70 11.72 -5.48
C ARG A 75 -1.01 10.98 -6.79
N GLY A 76 -2.26 10.53 -6.99
CA GLY A 76 -2.65 9.84 -8.23
C GLY A 76 -1.82 8.58 -8.53
N PHE A 77 -1.30 7.92 -7.49
CA PHE A 77 -0.39 6.77 -7.59
C PHE A 77 -1.11 5.50 -8.08
N GLY A 78 -1.59 5.53 -9.32
CA GLY A 78 -1.93 4.35 -10.11
C GLY A 78 -0.77 3.89 -11.02
N LEU A 79 0.16 4.78 -11.40
CA LEU A 79 1.36 4.48 -12.19
C LEU A 79 2.45 5.50 -11.80
N GLY A 80 3.68 5.02 -11.58
CA GLY A 80 4.76 5.78 -10.93
C GLY A 80 4.99 7.19 -11.47
N THR A 81 5.23 8.13 -10.57
CA THR A 81 5.79 9.44 -10.92
C THR A 81 7.32 9.32 -11.01
N PRO A 82 7.94 9.92 -12.05
CA PRO A 82 9.39 9.98 -12.19
C PRO A 82 9.98 10.90 -11.12
N GLY A 83 11.21 10.59 -10.72
CA GLY A 83 11.94 11.29 -9.65
C GLY A 83 12.49 12.66 -10.02
#